data_AF-A0A941YW07-F1
#
_entry.id   AF-A0A941YW07-F1
#
_cell.length_a   1.000
_cell.length_b   1.000
_cell.length_c   1.000
_cell.angle_alpha   90.00
_cell.angle_beta   90.00
_cell.angle_gamma   90.00
#
_symmetry.space_group_name_H-M   'P 1'
#
loop_
_entity.id
_entity.type
_entity.pdbx_description
1 polymer ?
#
loop_
_entity_poly.entity_id
_entity_poly.type
_entity_poly.pdbx_seq_one_letter_code
_entity_poly.pdbx_strand_id
1 'polypeptide(L)'
;MGEFDIVVEPNARRRRYRYPLSGKKRAAALFRVWHGVRELVEEAERLGEGELVHFLSVAQLLVEEKAVALTGSASAFEAADTSLPN
;
A
#
# COMPACT_ATOMS: atom_id res chain seq x y z
N MET A 1 -14.61 -40.27 -4.62
CA MET A 1 -14.07 -38.94 -5.00
C MET A 1 -15.25 -37.99 -5.04
N GLY A 2 -15.37 -37.10 -4.06
CA GLY A 2 -16.41 -36.07 -4.04
C GLY A 2 -15.83 -34.78 -4.60
N GLU A 3 -16.45 -34.26 -5.65
CA GLU A 3 -16.08 -32.99 -6.28
C GLU A 3 -16.68 -31.86 -5.44
N PHE A 4 -15.82 -31.01 -4.87
CA PHE A 4 -16.26 -29.82 -4.15
C PHE A 4 -16.31 -28.66 -5.14
N ASP A 5 -17.52 -28.23 -5.47
CA ASP A 5 -17.74 -27.06 -6.31
C ASP A 5 -17.67 -25.81 -5.43
N ILE A 6 -16.59 -25.04 -5.55
CA ILE A 6 -16.43 -23.78 -4.81
C ILE A 6 -17.24 -22.72 -5.55
N VAL A 7 -18.52 -22.61 -5.20
CA VAL A 7 -19.37 -21.50 -5.66
C VAL A 7 -18.93 -20.22 -4.94
N VAL A 8 -18.05 -19.46 -5.57
CA VAL A 8 -17.73 -18.09 -5.13
C VAL A 8 -18.88 -17.19 -5.55
N GLU A 9 -19.84 -16.97 -4.67
CA GLU A 9 -20.81 -15.88 -4.87
C GLU A 9 -20.04 -14.57 -5.02
N PRO A 10 -20.20 -13.83 -6.13
CA PRO A 10 -19.57 -12.53 -6.26
C PRO A 10 -20.16 -11.63 -5.20
N ASN A 11 -19.33 -11.22 -4.24
CA ASN A 11 -19.72 -10.37 -3.12
C ASN A 11 -20.20 -8.99 -3.62
N ALA A 12 -21.46 -8.92 -4.05
CA ALA A 12 -22.06 -7.79 -4.75
C ALA A 12 -22.26 -6.56 -3.85
N ARG A 13 -22.05 -6.68 -2.53
CA ARG A 13 -22.30 -5.62 -1.55
C ARG A 13 -21.21 -4.55 -1.45
N ARG A 14 -20.08 -4.68 -2.16
CA ARG A 14 -18.99 -3.69 -2.11
C ARG A 14 -18.66 -3.01 -3.45
N ARG A 15 -19.61 -2.92 -4.38
CA ARG A 15 -19.56 -1.90 -5.44
C ARG A 15 -19.93 -0.51 -4.89
N ARG A 16 -19.20 -0.04 -3.87
CA ARG A 16 -19.07 1.42 -3.70
C ARG A 16 -18.33 1.87 -4.95
N TYR A 17 -18.93 2.75 -5.73
CA TYR A 17 -18.33 3.42 -6.88
C TYR A 17 -16.84 3.70 -6.58
N ARG A 18 -15.94 2.83 -7.05
CA ARG A 18 -14.50 3.11 -7.08
C ARG A 18 -14.34 4.08 -8.24
N TYR A 19 -14.77 5.32 -8.03
CA TYR A 19 -14.24 6.40 -8.83
C TYR A 19 -12.72 6.28 -8.73
N PRO A 20 -12.00 6.18 -9.85
CA PRO A 20 -10.55 6.14 -9.80
C PRO A 20 -10.11 7.39 -9.04
N LEU A 21 -9.53 7.18 -7.86
CA LEU A 21 -8.94 8.27 -7.08
C LEU A 21 -8.03 9.06 -8.04
N SER A 22 -8.11 10.40 -7.99
CA SER A 22 -7.18 11.24 -8.73
C SER A 22 -5.74 10.85 -8.36
N GLY A 23 -4.78 11.06 -9.26
CA GLY A 23 -3.37 10.70 -9.03
C GLY A 23 -2.86 11.19 -7.66
N LYS A 24 -3.23 12.42 -7.27
CA LYS A 24 -2.93 13.01 -5.96
C LYS A 24 -3.53 12.24 -4.78
N LYS A 25 -4.80 11.82 -4.86
CA LYS A 25 -5.44 11.02 -3.80
C LYS A 25 -4.86 9.61 -3.71
N ARG A 26 -4.40 9.04 -4.83
CA ARG A 26 -3.68 7.75 -4.83
C ARG A 26 -2.29 7.89 -4.20
N ALA A 27 -1.56 8.95 -4.54
CA ALA A 27 -0.27 9.25 -3.94
C ALA A 27 -0.39 9.46 -2.42
N ALA A 28 -1.41 10.19 -1.95
CA ALA A 28 -1.68 10.35 -0.52
C ALA A 28 -2.03 9.02 0.18
N ALA A 29 -2.76 8.12 -0.48
CA ALA A 29 -3.02 6.79 0.06
C ALA A 29 -1.73 5.95 0.16
N LEU A 30 -0.87 5.99 -0.87
CA LEU A 30 0.42 5.31 -0.85
C LEU A 30 1.37 5.89 0.19
N PHE A 31 1.36 7.20 0.41
CA PHE A 31 2.13 7.85 1.46
C PHE A 31 1.79 7.31 2.85
N ARG A 32 0.49 7.09 3.13
CA ARG A 32 0.06 6.46 4.40
C ARG A 32 0.51 5.02 4.53
N VAL A 33 0.42 4.24 3.44
CA VAL A 33 0.93 2.86 3.44
C VAL A 33 2.44 2.84 3.68
N TRP A 34 3.19 3.72 3.01
CA TRP A 34 4.63 3.85 3.19
C TRP A 34 5.00 4.17 4.64
N HIS A 35 4.30 5.13 5.26
CA HIS A 35 4.52 5.47 6.68
C HIS A 35 4.29 4.26 7.59
N GLY A 36 3.18 3.54 7.42
CA GLY A 36 2.91 2.34 8.21
C GLY A 36 3.95 1.24 7.99
N VAL A 37 4.44 1.05 6.75
CA VAL A 37 5.51 0.10 6.47
C VAL A 37 6.81 0.51 7.16
N ARG A 38 7.16 1.80 7.20
CA ARG A 38 8.35 2.27 7.94
C ARG A 38 8.24 1.98 9.43
N GLU A 39 7.09 2.25 10.05
CA GLU A 39 6.87 1.93 11.47
C GLU A 39 7.05 0.42 11.73
N LEU A 40 6.60 -0.43 10.82
CA LEU A 40 6.79 -1.89 10.92
C LEU A 40 8.26 -2.30 10.72
N VAL A 41 9.01 -1.63 9.83
CA VAL A 41 10.45 -1.86 9.66
C VAL A 41 11.17 -1.57 10.97
N GLU A 42 10.91 -0.40 11.58
CA GLU A 42 11.53 -0.01 12.84
C GLU A 42 11.19 -0.99 13.98
N GLU A 43 9.97 -1.51 14.02
CA GLU A 43 9.59 -2.55 15.00
C GLU A 43 10.31 -3.88 14.72
N ALA A 44 10.40 -4.31 13.47
CA ALA A 44 11.13 -5.52 13.11
C ALA A 44 12.64 -5.42 13.44
N GLU A 45 13.24 -4.24 13.24
CA GLU A 45 14.61 -3.94 13.64
C GLU A 45 14.79 -4.03 15.17
N ARG A 46 13.85 -3.45 15.94
CA ARG A 46 13.86 -3.55 17.41
C ARG A 46 13.75 -4.98 17.91
N LEU A 47 12.98 -5.82 17.22
CA LEU A 47 12.82 -7.24 17.54
C LEU A 47 13.99 -8.11 17.06
N GLY A 48 14.88 -7.58 16.22
CA GLY A 48 16.01 -8.33 15.65
C GLY A 48 15.61 -9.33 14.56
N GLU A 49 14.40 -9.21 14.00
CA GLU A 49 13.84 -10.13 13.00
C GLU A 49 14.29 -9.75 11.58
N GLY A 50 15.52 -10.13 11.22
CA GLY A 50 16.16 -9.71 9.96
C GLY A 50 15.40 -10.11 8.68
N GLU A 51 14.73 -11.26 8.66
CA GLU A 51 13.92 -11.69 7.52
C GLU A 51 12.70 -10.77 7.34
N LEU A 52 12.06 -10.38 8.45
CA LEU A 52 10.93 -9.46 8.44
C LEU A 52 11.37 -8.05 8.01
N VAL A 53 12.52 -7.57 8.49
CA VAL A 53 13.13 -6.31 8.03
C VAL A 53 13.34 -6.33 6.51
N HIS A 54 13.87 -7.43 5.96
CA HIS A 54 14.09 -7.56 4.52
C HIS A 54 12.77 -7.52 3.74
N PHE A 55 11.78 -8.31 4.15
CA PHE A 55 10.46 -8.33 3.51
C PHE A 55 9.79 -6.95 3.50
N LEU A 56 9.79 -6.27 4.65
CA LEU A 56 9.20 -4.94 4.79
C LEU A 56 9.97 -3.87 4.00
N SER A 57 11.29 -3.99 3.92
CA SER A 57 12.12 -3.10 3.09
C SER A 57 11.79 -3.23 1.60
N VAL A 58 11.53 -4.45 1.10
CA VAL A 58 11.06 -4.68 -0.27
C VAL A 58 9.67 -4.09 -0.47
N ALA A 59 8.76 -4.25 0.50
CA ALA A 59 7.44 -3.64 0.43
C ALA A 59 7.53 -2.10 0.37
N GLN A 60 8.42 -1.49 1.16
CA GLN A 60 8.67 -0.04 1.14
C GLN A 60 9.13 0.43 -0.25
N LEU A 61 10.09 -0.26 -0.86
CA LEU A 61 10.60 0.03 -2.20
C LEU A 61 9.49 0.00 -3.27
N LEU A 62 8.62 -1.02 -3.23
CA LEU A 62 7.51 -1.15 -4.17
C LEU A 62 6.48 -0.03 -4.03
N VAL A 63 6.21 0.42 -2.80
CA VAL A 63 5.30 1.53 -2.54
C VAL A 63 5.88 2.84 -3.07
N GLU A 64 7.18 3.08 -2.86
CA GLU A 64 7.90 4.25 -3.39
C GLU A 64 7.89 4.28 -4.93
N GLU A 65 8.18 3.15 -5.59
CA GLU A 65 8.14 3.04 -7.06
C GLU A 65 6.74 3.39 -7.61
N LYS A 66 5.68 2.86 -6.98
CA LYS A 66 4.30 3.17 -7.39
C LYS A 66 3.94 4.62 -7.16
N ALA A 67 4.44 5.24 -6.10
CA ALA A 67 4.21 6.64 -5.82
C ALA A 67 4.91 7.55 -6.85
N VAL A 68 6.18 7.27 -7.19
CA VAL A 68 6.92 7.91 -8.29
C VAL A 68 6.15 7.80 -9.61
N ALA A 69 5.67 6.60 -9.97
CA ALA A 69 4.92 6.37 -11.20
C ALA A 69 3.60 7.17 -11.28
N LEU A 70 2.98 7.48 -10.13
CA LEU A 70 1.73 8.22 -10.06
C LEU A 70 1.92 9.74 -10.02
N THR A 71 3.02 10.22 -9.45
CA THR A 71 3.31 11.65 -9.31
C THR A 71 4.18 12.19 -10.45
N GLY A 72 4.90 11.32 -11.16
CA GLY A 72 5.87 11.70 -12.19
C GLY A 72 7.09 12.43 -11.62
N SER A 73 7.30 12.39 -10.29
CA SER A 73 8.41 13.04 -9.60
C SER A 73 9.58 12.09 -9.40
N ALA A 74 10.81 12.63 -9.38
CA ALA A 74 11.99 11.89 -8.95
C ALA A 74 11.94 11.51 -7.45
N SER A 75 11.10 12.19 -6.65
CA SER A 75 10.84 11.84 -5.27
C SER A 75 9.40 11.32 -5.08
N ALA A 76 9.26 10.16 -4.44
CA ALA A 76 8.00 9.43 -4.34
C ALA A 76 6.82 10.25 -3.79
N PHE A 77 7.08 11.18 -2.87
CA PHE A 77 6.04 11.84 -2.09
C PHE A 77 6.08 13.38 -2.05
N GLU A 78 6.94 14.08 -2.81
CA GLU A 78 6.91 15.56 -2.86
C GLU A 78 5.53 16.12 -3.23
N ALA A 79 4.82 15.43 -4.11
CA ALA A 79 3.53 15.85 -4.62
C ALA A 79 2.34 15.23 -3.87
N ALA A 80 2.60 14.43 -2.81
CA ALA A 80 1.54 13.82 -2.02
C ALA A 80 0.89 14.87 -1.10
N ASP A 81 -0.44 14.90 -1.07
CA ASP A 81 -1.17 15.74 -0.14
C ASP A 81 -1.17 15.10 1.25
N THR A 82 -0.31 15.61 2.14
CA THR A 82 -0.13 15.15 3.53
C THR A 82 -1.03 15.88 4.52
N SER A 83 -1.84 16.85 4.05
CA SER A 83 -2.70 17.67 4.91
C SER A 83 -3.98 16.98 5.36
N LEU A 84 -4.31 15.84 4.75
CA LEU A 84 -5.52 15.09 5.04
C LEU A 84 -5.32 14.17 6.26
N PRO A 85 -6.20 14.25 7.28
CA PRO A 85 -6.12 13.37 8.45
C PRO A 85 -6.40 11.91 8.07
N ASN A 86 -5.96 11.01 8.96
CA ASN A 86 -6.17 9.56 8.87
C ASN A 86 -7.66 9.19 8.94
#